data_AF-A0A078M8J5-F1
#
_entry.id   AF-A0A078M8J5-F1
#
_cell.length_a   1.000
_cell.length_b   1.000
_cell.length_c   1.000
_cell.angle_alpha   90.00
_cell.angle_beta   90.00
_cell.angle_gamma   90.00
#
_symmetry.space_group_name_H-M   'P 1'
#
loop_
_entity.id
_entity.type
_entity.pdbx_description
1 polymer ?
#
loop_
_entity_poly.entity_id
_entity_poly.type
_entity_poly.pdbx_seq_one_letter_code
_entity_poly.pdbx_strand_id
1 'polypeptide(L)'
;MLWFLVLHIIALVFWIASLLYLPALIAGHEGRRSPVEVRVNPHNSIERFVFTRIATPAALLAIIAGTLVFVIDHTIDGWLVIKLTVVTALVVCHVGVGLLILRMEQGDDRPLRGWCVLAAAAAVTLFSLILWLVLAKPDVELPI
;
A
#
# COMPACT_ATOMS: atom_id res chain seq x y z
N MET A 1 16.77 14.95 11.24
CA MET A 1 16.34 13.56 11.50
C MET A 1 14.82 13.43 11.55
N LEU A 2 14.14 14.22 12.40
CA LEU A 2 12.67 14.17 12.56
C LEU A 2 11.88 14.42 11.26
N TRP A 3 12.32 15.35 10.42
CA TRP A 3 11.64 15.68 9.15
C TRP A 3 11.52 14.50 8.18
N PHE A 4 12.57 13.68 8.04
CA PHE A 4 12.53 12.49 7.18
C PHE A 4 11.62 11.41 7.74
N LEU A 5 11.58 11.26 9.07
CA LEU A 5 10.66 10.35 9.74
C LEU A 5 9.20 10.78 9.54
N VAL A 6 8.91 12.07 9.69
CA VAL A 6 7.58 12.64 9.43
C VAL A 6 7.16 12.41 7.98
N LEU A 7 8.05 12.71 7.02
CA LEU A 7 7.80 12.45 5.60
C LEU A 7 7.53 10.97 5.32
N HIS A 8 8.33 10.08 5.92
CA HIS A 8 8.16 8.63 5.79
C HIS A 8 6.80 8.16 6.31
N ILE A 9 6.41 8.60 7.52
CA ILE A 9 5.13 8.22 8.12
C ILE A 9 3.96 8.74 7.29
N ILE A 10 4.01 10.01 6.86
CA ILE A 10 2.97 10.59 5.99
C ILE A 10 2.84 9.79 4.70
N ALA A 11 3.95 9.54 4.00
CA ALA A 11 3.95 8.78 2.76
C ALA A 11 3.41 7.36 2.96
N LEU A 12 3.79 6.70 4.06
CA LEU A 12 3.31 5.36 4.41
C LEU A 12 1.81 5.34 4.70
N VAL A 13 1.27 6.34 5.41
CA VAL A 13 -0.17 6.48 5.65
C VAL A 13 -0.93 6.67 4.35
N PHE A 14 -0.48 7.57 3.46
CA PHE A 14 -1.11 7.77 2.16
C PHE A 14 -1.07 6.51 1.30
N TRP A 15 0.05 5.77 1.35
CA TRP A 15 0.20 4.53 0.60
C TRP A 15 -0.77 3.45 1.08
N ILE A 16 -0.85 3.22 2.38
CA ILE A 16 -1.76 2.23 2.97
C ILE A 16 -3.22 2.62 2.77
N ALA A 17 -3.58 3.88 2.99
CA ALA A 17 -4.93 4.39 2.76
C ALA A 17 -5.37 4.16 1.30
N SER A 18 -4.46 4.40 0.35
CA SER A 18 -4.72 4.15 -1.07
C SER A 18 -4.91 2.66 -1.36
N LEU A 19 -4.09 1.78 -0.76
CA LEU A 19 -4.20 0.32 -0.92
C LEU A 19 -5.48 -0.27 -0.31
N LEU A 20 -6.05 0.36 0.71
CA LEU A 20 -7.35 -0.03 1.26
C LEU A 20 -8.52 0.49 0.42
N TYR A 21 -8.38 1.72 -0.10
CA TYR A 21 -9.43 2.38 -0.87
C TYR A 21 -9.63 1.75 -2.26
N LEU A 22 -8.54 1.36 -2.92
CA LEU A 22 -8.58 0.82 -4.29
C LEU A 22 -9.38 -0.50 -4.44
N PRO A 23 -9.17 -1.54 -3.62
CA PRO A 23 -9.98 -2.76 -3.69
C PRO A 23 -11.46 -2.51 -3.45
N ALA A 24 -11.81 -1.54 -2.59
CA ALA A 24 -13.19 -1.17 -2.33
C ALA A 24 -13.84 -0.51 -3.56
N LEU A 25 -13.12 0.35 -4.27
CA LEU A 25 -13.57 0.91 -5.54
C LEU A 25 -13.79 -0.17 -6.60
N ILE A 26 -12.81 -1.07 -6.78
CA ILE A 26 -12.88 -2.16 -7.77
C ILE A 26 -14.09 -3.08 -7.48
N ALA A 27 -14.30 -3.47 -6.22
CA ALA A 27 -15.44 -4.30 -5.82
C ALA A 27 -16.79 -3.58 -6.00
N GLY A 28 -16.83 -2.27 -5.79
CA GLY A 28 -18.03 -1.45 -6.04
C GLY A 28 -18.37 -1.30 -7.52
N HIS A 29 -17.34 -1.26 -8.38
CA HIS A 29 -17.50 -1.16 -9.83
C HIS A 29 -18.08 -2.45 -10.44
N GLU A 30 -17.64 -3.63 -9.97
CA GLU A 30 -18.25 -4.92 -10.38
C GLU A 30 -19.75 -4.97 -10.09
N GLY A 31 -20.19 -4.47 -8.93
CA GLY A 31 -21.60 -4.49 -8.52
C GLY A 31 -22.51 -3.53 -9.30
N ARG A 32 -21.93 -2.56 -10.04
CA ARG A 32 -22.67 -1.54 -10.80
C ARG A 32 -22.70 -1.77 -12.31
N ARG A 33 -21.94 -2.74 -12.85
CA ARG A 33 -21.93 -3.07 -14.29
C ARG A 33 -23.37 -3.33 -14.78
N SER A 34 -23.96 -2.32 -15.41
CA SER A 34 -25.19 -2.46 -16.18
C SER A 34 -24.82 -2.98 -17.58
N PRO A 35 -25.61 -3.86 -18.21
CA PRO A 35 -25.36 -4.32 -19.58
C PRO A 35 -25.37 -3.18 -20.62
N VAL A 36 -25.78 -1.96 -20.24
CA VAL A 36 -25.93 -0.77 -21.10
C VAL A 36 -24.89 0.32 -20.79
N GLU A 37 -23.91 0.08 -19.92
CA GLU A 37 -22.89 1.10 -19.65
C GLU A 37 -21.92 1.25 -20.84
N VAL A 38 -22.10 2.36 -21.54
CA VAL A 38 -21.17 2.96 -22.51
C VAL A 38 -19.77 2.82 -21.94
N ARG A 39 -18.93 2.05 -22.65
CA ARG A 39 -17.52 1.77 -22.37
C ARG A 39 -16.81 3.03 -21.86
N VAL A 40 -16.82 3.24 -20.55
CA VAL A 40 -16.07 4.32 -19.92
C VAL A 40 -14.63 4.04 -20.29
N ASN A 41 -13.98 5.03 -20.88
CA ASN A 41 -12.68 4.87 -21.54
C ASN A 41 -11.73 4.08 -20.61
N PRO A 42 -11.25 2.87 -20.97
CA PRO A 42 -10.55 1.96 -20.05
C PRO A 42 -9.33 2.61 -19.38
N HIS A 43 -8.78 3.65 -20.00
CA HIS A 43 -7.59 4.35 -19.56
C HIS A 43 -7.83 5.49 -18.56
N ASN A 44 -9.08 5.83 -18.24
CA ASN A 44 -9.45 6.96 -17.37
C ASN A 44 -10.32 6.54 -16.18
N SER A 45 -10.05 5.35 -15.63
CA SER A 45 -10.71 4.86 -14.42
C SER A 45 -10.20 5.64 -13.20
N ILE A 46 -11.10 5.90 -12.23
CA ILE A 46 -10.73 6.60 -10.98
C ILE A 46 -9.71 5.76 -10.18
N GLU A 47 -9.81 4.44 -10.31
CA GLU A 47 -8.91 3.45 -9.73
C GLU A 47 -7.49 3.63 -10.28
N ARG A 48 -7.33 3.71 -11.60
CA ARG A 48 -6.01 3.93 -12.23
C ARG A 48 -5.43 5.29 -11.90
N PHE A 49 -6.27 6.32 -11.80
CA PHE A 49 -5.84 7.65 -11.35
C PHE A 49 -5.30 7.58 -9.93
N VAL A 50 -6.07 7.04 -8.98
CA VAL A 50 -5.64 6.93 -7.57
C VAL A 50 -4.38 6.08 -7.45
N PHE A 51 -4.31 4.95 -8.16
CA PHE A 51 -3.12 4.09 -8.12
C PHE A 51 -1.87 4.83 -8.63
N THR A 52 -1.94 5.41 -9.83
CA THR A 52 -0.77 5.99 -10.49
C THR A 52 -0.36 7.34 -9.91
N ARG A 53 -1.33 8.17 -9.51
CA ARG A 53 -1.07 9.55 -9.05
C ARG A 53 -0.96 9.68 -7.53
N ILE A 54 -1.47 8.72 -6.76
CA ILE A 54 -1.45 8.79 -5.29
C ILE A 54 -0.68 7.61 -4.72
N ALA A 55 -1.10 6.37 -5.00
CA ALA A 55 -0.53 5.19 -4.35
C ALA A 55 0.94 4.98 -4.72
N THR A 56 1.29 5.01 -6.01
CA THR A 56 2.66 4.79 -6.49
C THR A 56 3.65 5.86 -6.02
N PRO A 57 3.38 7.19 -6.14
CA PRO A 57 4.31 8.19 -5.62
C PRO A 57 4.41 8.14 -4.08
N ALA A 58 3.32 7.84 -3.37
CA ALA A 58 3.38 7.64 -1.92
C ALA A 58 4.25 6.43 -1.54
N ALA A 59 4.15 5.32 -2.29
CA ALA A 59 5.01 4.14 -2.10
C ALA A 59 6.49 4.48 -2.28
N LEU A 60 6.83 5.16 -3.38
CA LEU A 60 8.20 5.57 -3.67
C LEU A 60 8.75 6.50 -2.59
N LEU A 61 7.97 7.51 -2.18
CA LEU A 61 8.35 8.42 -1.11
C LEU A 61 8.56 7.68 0.23
N ALA A 62 7.68 6.74 0.57
CA ALA A 62 7.81 5.96 1.80
C ALA A 62 9.08 5.11 1.79
N ILE A 63 9.38 4.42 0.68
CA ILE A 63 10.57 3.58 0.53
C ILE A 63 11.84 4.42 0.54
N ILE A 64 11.90 5.51 -0.22
CA ILE A 64 13.07 6.40 -0.28
C ILE A 64 13.32 7.04 1.09
N ALA A 65 12.30 7.61 1.71
CA ALA A 65 12.43 8.23 3.03
C ALA A 65 12.82 7.21 4.10
N GLY A 66 12.24 6.01 4.07
CA GLY A 66 12.59 4.92 4.99
C GLY A 66 14.03 4.43 4.81
N THR A 67 14.48 4.28 3.57
CA THR A 67 15.86 3.90 3.24
C THR A 67 16.85 4.97 3.69
N LEU A 68 16.52 6.25 3.47
CA LEU A 68 17.40 7.36 3.83
C LEU A 68 17.58 7.50 5.35
N VAL A 69 16.50 7.31 6.14
CA VAL A 69 16.60 7.29 7.60
C VAL A 69 17.59 6.22 8.07
N PHE A 70 17.57 5.04 7.45
CA PHE A 70 18.49 3.94 7.78
C PHE A 70 19.94 4.21 7.35
N VAL A 71 20.17 4.72 6.14
CA VAL A 71 21.53 5.00 5.65
C VAL A 71 22.24 6.01 6.55
N ILE A 72 21.50 6.98 7.10
CA ILE A 72 22.06 7.99 8.01
C ILE A 72 22.35 7.40 9.40
N ASP A 73 21.57 6.43 9.87
CA ASP A 73 21.69 5.85 11.22
C ASP A 73 22.70 4.67 11.29
N HIS A 74 23.26 4.26 10.14
CA HIS A 74 24.28 3.20 10.00
C HIS A 74 24.02 1.88 10.75
N THR A 75 22.77 1.58 11.10
CA THR A 75 22.41 0.48 12.01
C THR A 75 21.81 -0.70 11.24
N ILE A 76 22.67 -1.64 10.83
CA ILE A 76 22.23 -2.91 10.25
C ILE A 76 22.00 -3.90 11.40
N ASP A 77 20.82 -3.87 11.98
CA ASP A 77 20.44 -4.80 13.06
C ASP A 77 19.30 -5.73 12.58
N GLY A 78 19.10 -6.87 13.25
CA GLY A 78 18.07 -7.87 12.89
C GLY A 78 16.66 -7.25 12.79
N TRP A 79 16.41 -6.20 13.58
CA TRP A 79 15.18 -5.41 13.55
C TRP A 79 14.93 -4.70 12.20
N LEU A 80 15.98 -4.28 11.51
CA LEU A 80 15.89 -3.67 10.19
C LEU A 80 15.40 -4.68 9.13
N VAL A 81 15.91 -5.92 9.20
CA VAL A 81 15.51 -6.97 8.25
C VAL A 81 14.01 -7.26 8.36
N ILE A 82 13.48 -7.28 9.59
CA ILE A 82 12.04 -7.44 9.84
C ILE A 82 11.26 -6.27 9.23
N LYS A 83 11.69 -5.02 9.48
CA LYS A 83 11.07 -3.82 8.88
C LYS A 83 11.02 -3.91 7.35
N LEU A 84 12.14 -4.24 6.73
CA LEU A 84 12.24 -4.33 5.27
C LEU A 84 11.37 -5.45 4.72
N THR A 85 11.27 -6.59 5.41
CA THR A 85 10.41 -7.71 5.00
C THR A 85 8.94 -7.29 4.98
N VAL A 86 8.49 -6.52 5.98
CA VAL A 86 7.11 -5.98 6.01
C VAL A 86 6.89 -4.98 4.87
N VAL A 87 7.84 -4.09 4.60
CA VAL A 87 7.76 -3.16 3.46
C VAL A 87 7.72 -3.91 2.13
N THR A 88 8.54 -4.94 1.95
CA THR A 88 8.52 -5.79 0.75
C THR A 88 7.17 -6.47 0.57
N ALA A 89 6.57 -7.00 1.65
CA ALA A 89 5.22 -7.56 1.58
C ALA A 89 4.17 -6.52 1.15
N LEU A 90 4.31 -5.27 1.61
CA LEU A 90 3.44 -4.16 1.19
C LEU A 90 3.62 -3.80 -0.29
N VAL A 91 4.85 -3.85 -0.81
CA VAL A 91 5.11 -3.70 -2.26
C VAL A 91 4.42 -4.80 -3.06
N VAL A 92 4.49 -6.06 -2.62
CA VAL A 92 3.80 -7.18 -3.29
C VAL A 92 2.29 -6.93 -3.31
N CYS A 93 1.71 -6.48 -2.20
CA CYS A 93 0.30 -6.09 -2.14
C CYS A 93 -0.02 -4.95 -3.11
N HIS A 94 0.85 -3.94 -3.21
CA HIS A 94 0.69 -2.82 -4.15
C HIS A 94 0.67 -3.27 -5.61
N VAL A 95 1.60 -4.15 -6.01
CA VAL A 95 1.59 -4.74 -7.35
C VAL A 95 0.33 -5.56 -7.57
N GLY A 96 -0.11 -6.35 -6.59
CA GLY A 96 -1.36 -7.11 -6.64
C GLY A 96 -2.59 -6.25 -6.93
N VAL A 97 -2.72 -5.10 -6.24
CA VAL A 97 -3.80 -4.14 -6.51
C VAL A 97 -3.68 -3.55 -7.93
N GLY A 98 -2.48 -3.20 -8.38
CA GLY A 98 -2.25 -2.75 -9.75
C GLY A 98 -2.69 -3.78 -10.81
N LEU A 99 -2.43 -5.07 -10.56
CA LEU A 99 -2.90 -6.16 -11.43
C LEU A 99 -4.42 -6.29 -11.43
N LEU A 100 -5.09 -6.06 -10.30
CA LEU A 100 -6.56 -6.06 -10.24
C LEU A 100 -7.18 -4.93 -11.06
N ILE A 101 -6.57 -3.74 -11.05
CA ILE A 101 -7.01 -2.61 -11.88
C ILE A 101 -6.88 -2.98 -13.37
N LEU A 102 -5.74 -3.56 -13.78
CA LEU A 102 -5.54 -3.99 -15.16
C LEU A 102 -6.54 -5.08 -15.60
N ARG A 103 -6.81 -6.06 -14.74
CA ARG A 103 -7.82 -7.10 -15.02
C ARG A 103 -9.23 -6.53 -15.15
N MET A 104 -9.57 -5.55 -14.29
CA MET A 104 -10.84 -4.84 -14.37
C MET A 104 -10.98 -4.10 -15.71
N GLU A 105 -9.93 -3.41 -16.16
CA GLU A 105 -9.90 -2.66 -17.43
C GLU A 105 -9.97 -3.56 -18.66
N GLN A 106 -9.43 -4.78 -18.57
CA GLN A 106 -9.52 -5.79 -19.62
C GLN A 106 -10.90 -6.44 -19.75
N GLY A 107 -11.81 -6.19 -18.80
CA GLY A 107 -13.15 -6.77 -18.83
C GLY A 107 -13.17 -8.27 -18.52
N ASP A 108 -12.19 -8.78 -17.76
CA ASP A 108 -12.19 -10.19 -17.33
C ASP A 108 -13.41 -10.47 -16.43
N ASP A 109 -14.16 -11.54 -16.72
CA ASP A 109 -15.40 -11.91 -16.02
C ASP A 109 -15.16 -12.78 -14.77
N ARG A 110 -13.89 -12.99 -14.41
CA ARG A 110 -13.51 -13.71 -13.18
C ARG A 110 -13.87 -12.88 -11.96
N PRO A 111 -14.30 -13.51 -10.84
CA PRO A 111 -14.71 -12.78 -9.64
C PRO A 111 -13.53 -11.99 -9.05
N LEU A 112 -13.44 -10.69 -9.34
CA LEU A 112 -12.42 -9.81 -8.79
C LEU A 112 -12.67 -9.53 -7.30
N ARG A 113 -13.94 -9.59 -6.87
CA ARG A 113 -14.35 -9.38 -5.48
C ARG A 113 -13.55 -10.21 -4.45
N GLY A 114 -13.27 -11.49 -4.73
CA GLY A 114 -12.51 -12.34 -3.81
C GLY A 114 -11.07 -11.84 -3.62
N TRP A 115 -10.42 -11.46 -4.73
CA TRP A 115 -9.07 -10.88 -4.69
C TRP A 115 -9.05 -9.48 -4.07
N CYS A 116 -10.11 -8.69 -4.25
CA CYS A 116 -10.25 -7.38 -3.61
C CYS A 116 -10.35 -7.52 -2.08
N VAL A 117 -11.15 -8.47 -1.59
CA VAL A 117 -11.24 -8.77 -0.15
C VAL A 117 -9.89 -9.23 0.39
N LEU A 118 -9.18 -10.11 -0.33
CA LEU A 118 -7.85 -10.55 0.06
C LEU A 118 -6.85 -9.40 0.12
N ALA A 119 -6.84 -8.52 -0.89
CA ALA A 119 -5.95 -7.36 -0.93
C ALA A 119 -6.25 -6.38 0.21
N ALA A 120 -7.53 -6.11 0.48
CA ALA A 120 -7.94 -5.27 1.61
C ALA A 120 -7.54 -5.89 2.95
N ALA A 121 -7.78 -7.19 3.15
CA ALA A 121 -7.39 -7.90 4.36
C ALA A 121 -5.86 -7.86 4.55
N ALA A 122 -5.08 -8.13 3.50
CA ALA A 122 -3.63 -8.05 3.54
C ALA A 122 -3.14 -6.64 3.89
N ALA A 123 -3.71 -5.60 3.30
CA ALA A 123 -3.37 -4.22 3.62
C ALA A 123 -3.69 -3.85 5.08
N VAL A 124 -4.83 -4.29 5.62
CA VAL A 124 -5.15 -4.10 7.05
C VAL A 124 -4.16 -4.85 7.94
N THR A 125 -3.88 -6.12 7.64
CA THR A 125 -2.93 -6.92 8.41
C THR A 125 -1.54 -6.29 8.41
N LEU A 126 -1.06 -5.82 7.25
CA LEU A 126 0.23 -5.14 7.13
C LEU A 126 0.24 -3.80 7.89
N PHE A 127 -0.84 -3.03 7.85
CA PHE A 127 -0.95 -1.79 8.63
C PHE A 127 -0.87 -2.06 10.14
N SER A 128 -1.66 -3.02 10.64
CA SER A 128 -1.60 -3.43 12.05
C SER A 128 -0.22 -3.94 12.43
N LEU A 129 0.45 -4.70 11.54
CA LEU A 129 1.81 -5.18 11.76
C LEU A 129 2.83 -4.03 11.81
N ILE A 130 2.72 -3.03 10.92
CA ILE A 130 3.59 -1.85 10.93
C ILE A 130 3.39 -1.05 12.21
N LEU A 131 2.14 -0.79 12.61
CA LEU A 131 1.85 -0.10 13.87
C LEU A 131 2.42 -0.87 15.05
N TRP A 132 2.21 -2.18 15.10
CA TRP A 132 2.79 -3.03 16.14
C TRP A 132 4.31 -2.96 16.12
N LEU A 133 4.96 -3.04 14.96
CA LEU A 133 6.41 -2.94 14.83
C LEU A 133 6.95 -1.58 15.26
N VAL A 134 6.19 -0.50 15.04
CA VAL A 134 6.56 0.85 15.49
C VAL A 134 6.40 0.98 17.00
N LEU A 135 5.30 0.46 17.57
CA LEU A 135 4.99 0.53 19.01
C LEU A 135 5.79 -0.46 19.86
N ALA A 136 6.11 -1.62 19.29
CA ALA A 136 6.85 -2.70 19.94
C ALA A 136 8.36 -2.48 19.87
N LYS A 137 8.85 -1.40 19.22
CA LYS A 137 10.22 -0.95 19.45
C LYS A 137 10.30 -0.63 20.95
N PRO A 138 10.97 -1.47 21.77
CA PRO A 138 11.09 -1.18 23.18
C PRO A 138 11.97 0.07 23.28
N ASP A 139 11.55 1.02 24.10
CA ASP A 139 12.49 1.99 24.65
C ASP A 139 13.51 1.15 25.43
N VAL A 140 14.67 0.93 24.81
CA VAL A 140 15.85 0.49 25.55
C VAL A 140 16.28 1.69 26.38
N GLU A 141 15.60 1.86 27.50
CA GLU A 141 15.87 2.77 28.61
C GLU A 141 16.06 1.84 29.84
N LEU A 142 17.11 1.83 30.66
CA LEU A 142 18.23 2.75 30.96
C LEU A 142 19.35 1.91 31.62
N PRO A 143 20.65 2.18 31.43
CA PRO A 143 21.59 2.02 32.53
C PRO A 143 21.50 3.28 33.38
N ILE A 144 20.72 3.21 34.47
CA ILE A 144 20.89 4.08 35.63
C ILE A 144 22.18 3.64 36.34
#